data_AF-A0ABD0NK31-F1
#
_entry.id   AF-A0ABD0NK31-F1
#
_cell.length_a   1.000
_cell.length_b   1.000
_cell.length_c   1.000
_cell.angle_alpha   90.00
_cell.angle_beta   90.00
_cell.angle_gamma   90.00
#
_symmetry.space_group_name_H-M   'P 1'
#
loop_
_entity.id
_entity.type
_entity.pdbx_description
1 polymer ?
#
loop_
_entity_poly.entity_id
_entity_poly.type
_entity_poly.pdbx_seq_one_letter_code
_entity_poly.pdbx_strand_id
1 'polypeptide(L)'
;MEHLRTSLVLLFLLCSPWSSAGTTFLTHLGTLCIEDCKPDGGEYKCKTIDKDGRSQTMYCSPQKNVDYWGRQCRADSMCGKYGEDYCWCRNNIFSWGYCGVVKDDKMLIESGTGTHITSRHRNKRAPEEIDTVDDEGNRIKTIFFAEATNDITDGEQWRNDAENLISRWKNVYLVDQARSNLIRSGNLRIDMQGIINRNNQRYYNLQIQVNVQRRRGDSTTVAQILIPRGIPERYVRRAFTESFDRRAKVSIKVRKY
;
A
#
# COMPACT_ATOMS: atom_id res chain seq x y z
N MET A 1 37.50 7.88 -59.31
CA MET A 1 37.76 8.02 -57.87
C MET A 1 36.43 7.85 -57.17
N GLU A 2 36.24 6.64 -56.66
CA GLU A 2 35.12 6.25 -55.81
C GLU A 2 35.25 6.86 -54.40
N HIS A 3 34.22 6.60 -53.59
CA HIS A 3 34.06 6.87 -52.15
C HIS A 3 33.43 8.23 -51.82
N LEU A 4 32.43 8.34 -50.93
CA LEU A 4 31.89 7.38 -49.98
C LEU A 4 30.46 7.81 -49.59
N ARG A 5 29.49 6.91 -49.69
CA ARG A 5 28.24 7.00 -48.92
C ARG A 5 28.61 6.92 -47.43
N THR A 6 28.26 7.92 -46.64
CA THR A 6 28.19 7.75 -45.18
C THR A 6 26.89 8.32 -44.67
N SER A 7 25.99 7.36 -44.43
CA SER A 7 24.84 7.46 -43.55
C SER A 7 25.30 7.95 -42.17
N LEU A 8 24.77 9.07 -41.69
CA LEU A 8 24.75 9.36 -40.25
C LEU A 8 23.29 9.46 -39.82
N VAL A 9 22.84 8.34 -39.29
CA VAL A 9 21.62 8.12 -38.53
C VAL A 9 21.41 9.29 -37.57
N LEU A 10 20.27 9.98 -37.69
CA LEU A 10 19.75 10.83 -36.63
C LEU A 10 19.69 9.99 -35.35
N LEU A 11 20.59 10.25 -34.42
CA LEU A 11 20.44 9.84 -33.04
C LEU A 11 19.23 10.62 -32.51
N PHE A 12 18.04 10.02 -32.62
CA PHE A 12 16.96 10.30 -31.68
C PHE A 12 17.52 9.97 -30.31
N LEU A 13 18.03 10.98 -29.60
CA LEU A 13 18.13 10.94 -28.16
C LEU A 13 16.71 10.76 -27.67
N LEU A 14 16.37 9.49 -27.47
CA LEU A 14 15.26 9.05 -26.67
C LEU A 14 15.43 9.72 -25.31
N CYS A 15 14.82 10.88 -25.13
CA CYS A 15 14.15 11.16 -23.86
C CYS A 15 13.00 10.14 -23.78
N SER A 16 13.37 8.86 -23.59
CA SER A 16 12.46 7.88 -23.02
C SER A 16 11.99 8.55 -21.74
N PRO A 17 10.67 8.74 -21.55
CA PRO A 17 10.16 8.82 -20.20
C PRO A 17 10.74 7.57 -19.54
N TRP A 18 11.65 7.72 -18.58
CA TRP A 18 11.98 6.63 -17.68
C TRP A 18 10.67 6.35 -16.96
N SER A 19 9.85 5.50 -17.56
CA SER A 19 8.78 4.81 -16.88
C SER A 19 9.49 4.00 -15.82
N SER A 20 9.54 4.56 -14.62
CA SER A 20 9.88 3.92 -13.35
C SER A 20 8.84 2.83 -13.05
N ALA A 21 8.67 1.90 -13.97
CA ALA A 21 7.84 0.73 -13.79
C ALA A 21 8.75 -0.33 -13.16
N GLY A 22 8.83 -0.34 -11.83
CA GLY A 22 9.63 -1.33 -11.11
C GLY A 22 10.45 -0.83 -9.93
N THR A 23 10.29 0.42 -9.47
CA THR A 23 11.10 0.98 -8.39
C THR A 23 10.24 1.66 -7.34
N THR A 24 10.42 1.25 -6.09
CA THR A 24 9.79 1.84 -4.92
C THR A 24 10.74 2.78 -4.21
N PHE A 25 10.27 4.00 -3.96
CA PHE A 25 10.99 5.05 -3.27
C PHE A 25 10.46 5.21 -1.84
N LEU A 26 11.36 5.15 -0.86
CA LEU A 26 11.08 5.56 0.51
C LEU A 26 11.71 6.92 0.77
N THR A 27 11.08 7.73 1.62
CA THR A 27 11.66 8.97 2.11
C THR A 27 12.82 8.68 3.08
N HIS A 28 13.56 9.72 3.45
CA HIS A 28 14.56 9.61 4.51
C HIS A 28 13.99 9.15 5.86
N LEU A 29 12.69 9.30 6.13
CA LEU A 29 12.07 8.73 7.34
C LEU A 29 11.59 7.29 7.17
N GLY A 30 11.73 6.72 5.97
CA GLY A 30 11.23 5.40 5.63
C GLY A 30 9.74 5.35 5.25
N THR A 31 9.11 6.50 5.03
CA THR A 31 7.72 6.58 4.56
C THR A 31 7.66 6.33 3.06
N LEU A 32 6.63 5.63 2.59
CA LEU A 32 6.45 5.36 1.16
C LEU A 32 6.11 6.63 0.38
N CYS A 33 6.84 6.87 -0.71
CA CYS A 33 6.51 7.90 -1.69
C CYS A 33 5.28 7.49 -2.50
N ILE A 34 4.35 8.43 -2.70
CA ILE A 34 3.14 8.23 -3.53
C ILE A 34 3.47 8.40 -5.02
N GLU A 35 4.56 9.10 -5.31
CA GLU A 35 5.07 9.36 -6.65
C GLU A 35 6.57 9.11 -6.71
N ASP A 36 7.14 9.01 -7.92
CA ASP A 36 8.58 8.90 -8.09
C ASP A 36 9.32 10.04 -7.38
N CYS A 37 10.54 9.74 -6.92
CA CYS A 37 11.41 10.73 -6.33
C CYS A 37 11.93 11.70 -7.40
N LYS A 38 11.47 12.96 -7.37
CA LYS A 38 11.72 13.95 -8.43
C LYS A 38 12.49 15.17 -7.91
N PRO A 39 13.27 15.84 -8.77
CA PRO A 39 13.96 17.07 -8.39
C PRO A 39 12.97 18.23 -8.17
N ASP A 40 13.14 18.94 -7.07
CA ASP A 40 12.42 20.14 -6.64
C ASP A 40 13.41 21.10 -5.97
N GLY A 41 13.72 22.21 -6.62
CA GLY A 41 14.67 23.20 -6.09
C GLY A 41 16.12 22.71 -5.93
N GLY A 42 16.53 21.68 -6.68
CA GLY A 42 17.86 21.05 -6.57
C GLY A 42 17.92 19.91 -5.57
N GLU A 43 16.83 19.64 -4.85
CA GLU A 43 16.66 18.54 -3.91
C GLU A 43 15.71 17.50 -4.51
N TYR A 44 15.88 16.23 -4.17
CA TYR A 44 14.99 15.16 -4.57
C TYR A 44 13.95 14.93 -3.49
N LYS A 45 12.68 15.08 -3.89
CA LYS A 45 11.53 15.01 -3.00
C LYS A 45 10.41 14.18 -3.61
N CYS A 46 9.55 13.68 -2.73
CA CYS A 46 8.30 13.03 -3.10
C CYS A 46 7.21 13.41 -2.10
N LYS A 47 5.96 13.24 -2.50
CA LYS A 47 4.83 13.37 -1.59
C LYS A 47 4.58 12.09 -0.82
N THR A 48 4.26 12.24 0.46
CA THR A 48 3.72 11.19 1.32
C THR A 48 2.43 11.67 1.96
N ILE A 49 1.61 10.74 2.44
CA ILE A 49 0.42 11.02 3.26
C ILE A 49 0.78 10.69 4.70
N ASP A 50 0.60 11.66 5.60
CA ASP A 50 0.78 11.47 7.03
C ASP A 50 -0.39 10.69 7.65
N LYS A 51 -0.25 10.23 8.89
CA LYS A 51 -1.29 9.53 9.66
C LYS A 51 -2.60 10.33 9.78
N ASP A 52 -2.49 11.66 9.74
CA ASP A 52 -3.62 12.58 9.74
C ASP A 52 -4.24 12.83 8.35
N GLY A 53 -3.76 12.13 7.31
CA GLY A 53 -4.26 12.26 5.93
C GLY A 53 -3.72 13.47 5.17
N ARG A 54 -2.84 14.29 5.77
CA ARG A 54 -2.24 15.44 5.11
C ARG A 54 -1.12 15.00 4.17
N SER A 55 -1.09 15.58 2.98
CA SER A 55 0.06 15.42 2.08
C SER A 55 1.23 16.26 2.58
N GLN A 56 2.41 15.65 2.67
CA GLN A 56 3.66 16.31 3.01
C GLN A 56 4.72 15.98 1.96
N THR A 57 5.57 16.94 1.66
CA THR A 57 6.71 16.76 0.76
C THR A 57 7.94 16.42 1.60
N MET A 58 8.61 15.32 1.30
CA MET A 58 9.78 14.86 2.05
C MET A 58 10.94 14.50 1.13
N TYR A 59 12.16 14.54 1.69
CA TYR A 59 13.36 14.09 0.99
C TYR A 59 13.33 12.60 0.71
N CYS A 60 13.74 12.25 -0.51
CA CYS A 60 13.91 10.89 -1.00
C CYS A 60 15.19 10.82 -1.86
N SER A 61 15.54 9.62 -2.33
CA SER A 61 16.69 9.44 -3.21
C SER A 61 16.24 9.04 -4.61
N PRO A 62 16.83 9.61 -5.68
CA PRO A 62 16.47 9.26 -7.05
C PRO A 62 16.94 7.85 -7.44
N GLN A 63 17.96 7.33 -6.77
CA GLN A 63 18.56 6.02 -7.03
C GLN A 63 19.14 5.42 -5.75
N LYS A 64 19.46 4.12 -5.78
CA LYS A 64 20.05 3.42 -4.64
C LYS A 64 21.38 4.06 -4.25
N ASN A 65 21.55 4.27 -2.95
CA ASN A 65 22.81 4.75 -2.37
C ASN A 65 23.24 6.15 -2.84
N VAL A 66 22.26 7.01 -3.14
CA VAL A 66 22.45 8.41 -3.50
C VAL A 66 21.72 9.27 -2.46
N ASP A 67 22.23 10.43 -2.10
CA ASP A 67 21.54 11.34 -1.17
C ASP A 67 20.48 12.20 -1.87
N TYR A 68 19.71 12.95 -1.09
CA TYR A 68 18.64 13.81 -1.58
C TYR A 68 19.11 14.97 -2.48
N TRP A 69 20.41 15.23 -2.60
CA TRP A 69 20.97 16.18 -3.59
C TRP A 69 21.51 15.48 -4.84
N GLY A 70 21.32 14.17 -4.96
CA GLY A 70 21.87 13.39 -6.08
C GLY A 70 23.35 13.03 -5.91
N ARG A 71 23.94 13.20 -4.72
CA ARG A 71 25.36 12.90 -4.47
C ARG A 71 25.52 11.44 -4.06
N GLN A 72 26.54 10.77 -4.58
CA GLN A 72 26.82 9.37 -4.28
C GLN A 72 27.23 9.19 -2.81
N CYS A 73 26.57 8.26 -2.11
CA CYS A 73 26.99 7.85 -0.77
C CYS A 73 28.27 7.01 -0.84
N ARG A 74 29.13 7.14 0.17
CA ARG A 74 30.36 6.34 0.31
C ARG A 74 30.04 4.87 0.55
N ALA A 75 30.96 4.00 0.15
CA ALA A 75 30.81 2.55 0.33
C ALA A 75 30.76 2.13 1.81
N ASP A 76 31.47 2.84 2.70
CA ASP A 76 31.51 2.63 4.15
C ASP A 76 30.40 3.38 4.92
N SER A 77 29.54 4.08 4.20
CA SER A 77 28.42 4.85 4.75
C SER A 77 27.32 4.91 3.70
N MET A 78 26.79 3.73 3.37
CA MET A 78 25.66 3.60 2.45
C MET A 78 24.39 4.24 3.01
N CYS A 79 23.34 4.37 2.20
CA CYS A 79 22.08 4.88 2.72
C CYS A 79 21.47 3.97 3.79
N GLY A 80 21.31 4.47 5.02
CA GLY A 80 20.75 3.70 6.13
C GLY A 80 20.56 4.53 7.41
N LYS A 81 19.98 3.92 8.45
CA LYS A 81 19.61 4.61 9.69
C LYS A 81 20.76 4.82 10.67
N TYR A 82 21.72 3.89 10.74
CA TYR A 82 22.88 4.00 11.64
C TYR A 82 22.57 4.34 13.10
N GLY A 83 21.43 3.87 13.63
CA GLY A 83 20.98 4.16 15.00
C GLY A 83 20.01 5.33 15.12
N GLU A 84 19.77 6.08 14.04
CA GLU A 84 18.84 7.21 13.99
C GLU A 84 17.43 6.78 13.54
N ASP A 85 16.46 7.68 13.69
CA ASP A 85 15.11 7.50 13.16
C ASP A 85 14.98 7.84 11.66
N TYR A 86 15.97 8.56 11.10
CA TYR A 86 16.10 8.89 9.68
C TYR A 86 17.27 8.16 8.99
N CYS A 87 17.14 7.97 7.68
CA CYS A 87 18.16 7.44 6.80
C CYS A 87 19.06 8.57 6.29
N TRP A 88 20.38 8.34 6.35
CA TRP A 88 21.39 9.27 5.91
C TRP A 88 22.63 8.53 5.43
N CYS A 89 23.55 9.27 4.80
CA CYS A 89 24.81 8.72 4.33
C CYS A 89 25.89 9.80 4.26
N ARG A 90 27.17 9.40 4.31
CA ARG A 90 28.30 10.30 4.03
C ARG A 90 28.61 10.30 2.55
N ASN A 91 28.82 11.47 1.97
CA ASN A 91 29.29 11.64 0.60
C ASN A 91 30.80 11.92 0.54
N ASN A 92 31.39 12.46 1.61
CA ASN A 92 32.84 12.58 1.76
C ASN A 92 33.25 12.47 3.26
N ILE A 93 34.45 12.90 3.64
CA ILE A 93 34.94 12.82 5.02
C ILE A 93 34.21 13.81 5.95
N PHE A 94 33.80 14.96 5.42
CA PHE A 94 33.27 16.10 6.19
C PHE A 94 31.80 16.42 5.93
N SER A 95 31.15 15.71 5.01
CA SER A 95 29.79 16.00 4.57
C SER A 95 28.94 14.72 4.47
N TRP A 96 27.68 14.90 4.82
CA TRP A 96 26.63 13.89 4.79
C TRP A 96 25.36 14.48 4.17
N GLY A 97 24.37 13.63 3.95
CA GLY A 97 23.05 14.05 3.47
C GLY A 97 22.00 13.01 3.84
N TYR A 98 20.74 13.46 3.88
CA TYR A 98 19.60 12.57 3.97
C TYR A 98 19.48 11.71 2.72
N CYS A 99 18.99 10.49 2.88
CA CYS A 99 18.79 9.61 1.74
C CYS A 99 17.55 8.74 1.96
N GLY A 100 16.80 8.49 0.91
CA GLY A 100 15.72 7.52 0.85
C GLY A 100 16.21 6.14 0.42
N VAL A 101 15.61 5.09 0.95
CA VAL A 101 15.90 3.73 0.48
C VAL A 101 15.14 3.51 -0.83
N VAL A 102 15.87 3.11 -1.87
CA VAL A 102 15.32 2.76 -3.19
C VAL A 102 15.36 1.25 -3.35
N LYS A 103 14.21 0.64 -3.60
CA LYS A 103 14.08 -0.82 -3.77
C LYS A 103 13.52 -1.12 -5.14
N ASP A 104 14.13 -2.08 -5.82
CA ASP A 104 13.49 -2.68 -6.99
C ASP A 104 12.25 -3.43 -6.51
N ASP A 105 11.14 -3.32 -7.26
CA ASP A 105 9.86 -3.93 -6.89
C ASP A 105 9.96 -5.45 -6.79
N LYS A 106 11.00 -6.05 -7.40
CA LYS A 106 11.35 -7.47 -7.27
C LYS A 106 12.05 -7.82 -5.95
N MET A 107 12.78 -6.89 -5.34
CA MET A 107 13.53 -7.08 -4.08
C MET A 107 12.65 -6.90 -2.82
N LEU A 108 11.52 -6.22 -2.96
CA LEU A 108 10.46 -6.16 -1.95
C LEU A 108 9.83 -7.55 -1.65
N ILE A 109 9.90 -8.47 -2.63
CA ILE A 109 9.36 -9.83 -2.56
C ILE A 109 10.16 -10.72 -1.58
N GLU A 110 11.45 -10.45 -1.38
CA GLU A 110 12.30 -11.22 -0.47
C GLU A 110 12.43 -10.59 0.92
N SER A 111 12.16 -9.29 1.07
CA SER A 111 12.30 -8.56 2.34
C SER A 111 10.97 -8.25 3.05
N GLY A 112 9.88 -8.92 2.68
CA GLY A 112 8.59 -8.88 3.39
C GLY A 112 7.93 -7.50 3.51
N THR A 113 8.35 -6.55 2.69
CA THR A 113 7.79 -5.18 2.68
C THR A 113 7.66 -4.82 1.23
N GLY A 114 6.44 -4.63 0.72
CA GLY A 114 6.17 -4.16 -0.64
C GLY A 114 5.07 -4.94 -1.34
N THR A 115 3.90 -4.33 -1.29
CA THR A 115 2.66 -4.64 -1.98
C THR A 115 2.80 -4.37 -3.48
N HIS A 116 2.80 -5.44 -4.28
CA HIS A 116 2.14 -5.64 -5.59
C HIS A 116 3.02 -6.50 -6.51
N ILE A 117 2.66 -7.78 -6.72
CA ILE A 117 2.83 -8.40 -8.04
C ILE A 117 1.61 -9.25 -8.39
N THR A 118 1.01 -8.85 -9.50
CA THR A 118 0.21 -9.67 -10.40
C THR A 118 1.03 -10.84 -10.94
N SER A 119 0.62 -12.07 -10.66
CA SER A 119 0.16 -13.04 -11.67
C SER A 119 0.28 -14.47 -11.17
N ARG A 120 -0.90 -15.11 -11.13
CA ARG A 120 -1.17 -16.48 -11.57
C ARG A 120 -0.08 -17.51 -11.25
N HIS A 121 -0.09 -18.07 -10.04
CA HIS A 121 0.08 -19.51 -9.88
C HIS A 121 -0.72 -19.97 -8.67
N ARG A 122 -1.60 -20.95 -8.90
CA ARG A 122 -2.48 -21.59 -7.92
C ARG A 122 -1.63 -22.15 -6.78
N ASN A 123 -1.59 -21.45 -5.65
CA ASN A 123 -1.40 -22.04 -4.35
C ASN A 123 -2.22 -21.20 -3.38
N LYS A 124 -3.09 -21.87 -2.63
CA LYS A 124 -3.85 -21.32 -1.51
C LYS A 124 -2.83 -20.86 -0.46
N ARG A 125 -2.26 -19.67 -0.63
CA ARG A 125 -1.26 -19.10 0.30
C ARG A 125 -1.96 -18.89 1.63
N ALA A 126 -1.30 -19.28 2.71
CA ALA A 126 -1.78 -19.03 4.06
C ALA A 126 -1.97 -17.51 4.25
N PRO A 127 -2.95 -17.07 5.05
CA PRO A 127 -3.10 -15.65 5.38
C PRO A 127 -1.80 -15.07 5.95
N GLU A 128 -1.35 -13.95 5.40
CA GLU A 128 -0.13 -13.25 5.83
C GLU A 128 -0.48 -12.23 6.91
N GLU A 129 0.27 -12.19 8.01
CA GLU A 129 0.14 -11.14 9.03
C GLU A 129 0.69 -9.83 8.46
N ILE A 130 -0.19 -8.82 8.30
CA ILE A 130 0.18 -7.53 7.71
C ILE A 130 0.44 -6.44 8.75
N ASP A 131 -0.16 -6.56 9.95
CA ASP A 131 0.14 -5.69 11.07
C ASP A 131 -0.36 -6.25 12.40
N THR A 132 0.24 -5.79 13.49
CA THR A 132 -0.21 -6.03 14.86
C THR A 132 -0.28 -4.70 15.62
N VAL A 133 -1.46 -4.40 16.17
CA VAL A 133 -1.72 -3.22 17.01
C VAL A 133 -1.91 -3.67 18.45
N ASP A 134 -1.12 -3.09 19.34
CA ASP A 134 -1.36 -3.17 20.78
C ASP A 134 -2.23 -1.99 21.23
N ASP A 135 -3.37 -2.30 21.84
CA ASP A 135 -4.38 -1.33 22.27
C ASP A 135 -4.55 -1.44 23.78
N GLU A 136 -3.61 -0.83 24.49
CA GLU A 136 -3.54 -0.88 25.96
C GLU A 136 -4.83 -0.35 26.61
N GLY A 137 -5.44 0.69 26.02
CA GLY A 137 -6.67 1.29 26.52
C GLY A 137 -7.86 0.31 26.51
N ASN A 138 -7.92 -0.57 25.51
CA ASN A 138 -8.97 -1.61 25.44
C ASN A 138 -8.47 -2.99 25.91
N ARG A 139 -7.21 -3.09 26.33
CA ARG A 139 -6.51 -4.33 26.70
C ARG A 139 -6.66 -5.43 25.66
N ILE A 140 -6.46 -5.06 24.39
CA ILE A 140 -6.53 -5.99 23.27
C ILE A 140 -5.31 -5.87 22.38
N LYS A 141 -4.85 -7.01 21.88
CA LYS A 141 -3.92 -7.11 20.76
C LYS A 141 -4.68 -7.50 19.51
N THR A 142 -4.64 -6.65 18.50
CA THR A 142 -5.35 -6.84 17.23
C THR A 142 -4.35 -7.17 16.13
N ILE A 143 -4.51 -8.31 15.50
CA ILE A 143 -3.63 -8.79 14.44
C ILE A 143 -4.42 -8.82 13.13
N PHE A 144 -3.90 -8.17 12.10
CA PHE A 144 -4.50 -8.09 10.78
C PHE A 144 -3.83 -9.11 9.86
N PHE A 145 -4.64 -9.89 9.15
CA PHE A 145 -4.16 -10.85 8.17
C PHE A 145 -4.73 -10.54 6.80
N ALA A 146 -3.91 -10.55 5.75
CA ALA A 146 -4.35 -10.44 4.37
C ALA A 146 -4.29 -11.81 3.66
N GLU A 147 -5.33 -12.13 2.91
CA GLU A 147 -5.43 -13.30 2.04
C GLU A 147 -5.67 -12.81 0.61
N ALA A 148 -4.69 -13.04 -0.28
CA ALA A 148 -4.82 -12.68 -1.69
C ALA A 148 -6.00 -13.45 -2.33
N THR A 149 -6.81 -12.77 -3.13
CA THR A 149 -7.97 -13.36 -3.82
C THR A 149 -8.20 -12.70 -5.18
N ASN A 150 -8.79 -13.45 -6.11
CA ASN A 150 -9.25 -12.91 -7.40
C ASN A 150 -10.70 -12.42 -7.33
N ASP A 151 -11.37 -12.60 -6.18
CA ASP A 151 -12.77 -12.22 -5.98
C ASP A 151 -12.92 -10.73 -5.64
N ILE A 152 -11.81 -9.98 -5.51
CA ILE A 152 -11.81 -8.54 -5.28
C ILE A 152 -11.30 -7.83 -6.53
N THR A 153 -12.18 -7.05 -7.15
CA THR A 153 -11.88 -6.27 -8.34
C THR A 153 -11.11 -5.00 -7.99
N ASP A 154 -10.52 -4.38 -9.00
CA ASP A 154 -9.87 -3.08 -8.86
C ASP A 154 -10.91 -2.00 -8.56
N GLY A 155 -10.71 -1.28 -7.46
CA GLY A 155 -11.61 -0.25 -6.97
C GLY A 155 -11.14 1.18 -7.21
N GLU A 156 -9.96 1.39 -7.81
CA GLU A 156 -9.23 2.67 -7.79
C GLU A 156 -10.08 3.88 -8.19
N GLN A 157 -10.89 3.74 -9.25
CA GLN A 157 -11.78 4.80 -9.74
C GLN A 157 -12.84 5.26 -8.71
N TRP A 158 -13.12 4.44 -7.70
CA TRP A 158 -14.04 4.74 -6.61
C TRP A 158 -13.34 4.99 -5.28
N ARG A 159 -12.00 5.18 -5.26
CA ARG A 159 -11.22 5.39 -4.02
C ARG A 159 -11.84 6.43 -3.08
N ASN A 160 -12.14 7.62 -3.60
CA ASN A 160 -12.78 8.68 -2.80
C ASN A 160 -14.15 8.27 -2.26
N ASP A 161 -14.94 7.54 -3.04
CA ASP A 161 -16.26 7.06 -2.60
C ASP A 161 -16.11 5.97 -1.53
N ALA A 162 -15.12 5.08 -1.68
CA ALA A 162 -14.80 4.02 -0.74
C ALA A 162 -14.34 4.60 0.60
N GLU A 163 -13.41 5.56 0.59
CA GLU A 163 -12.92 6.24 1.79
C GLU A 163 -14.05 6.96 2.54
N ASN A 164 -14.91 7.69 1.81
CA ASN A 164 -16.09 8.33 2.38
C ASN A 164 -17.04 7.32 3.02
N LEU A 165 -17.28 6.19 2.36
CA LEU A 165 -18.17 5.15 2.83
C LEU A 165 -17.59 4.39 4.05
N ILE A 166 -16.28 4.15 4.07
CA ILE A 166 -15.54 3.57 5.20
C ILE A 166 -15.56 4.51 6.41
N SER A 167 -15.35 5.82 6.21
CA SER A 167 -15.32 6.80 7.31
C SER A 167 -16.63 6.81 8.11
N ARG A 168 -17.76 6.58 7.42
CA ARG A 168 -19.11 6.51 7.98
C ARG A 168 -19.42 5.21 8.72
N TRP A 169 -18.54 4.21 8.66
CA TRP A 169 -18.77 2.93 9.33
C TRP A 169 -19.01 3.13 10.83
N LYS A 170 -20.03 2.46 11.37
CA LYS A 170 -20.33 2.37 12.80
C LYS A 170 -20.67 0.93 13.16
N ASN A 171 -20.23 0.47 14.32
CA ASN A 171 -20.43 -0.93 14.71
C ASN A 171 -21.91 -1.28 14.97
N VAL A 172 -22.78 -0.28 15.12
CA VAL A 172 -24.24 -0.47 15.19
C VAL A 172 -24.82 -1.13 13.93
N TYR A 173 -24.10 -1.09 12.80
CA TYR A 173 -24.52 -1.77 11.56
C TYR A 173 -24.24 -3.28 11.56
N LEU A 174 -23.52 -3.81 12.56
CA LEU A 174 -23.31 -5.24 12.70
C LEU A 174 -24.61 -5.93 13.09
N VAL A 175 -25.10 -6.78 12.19
CA VAL A 175 -26.32 -7.56 12.35
C VAL A 175 -26.01 -9.04 12.19
N ASP A 176 -26.78 -9.89 12.87
CA ASP A 176 -26.55 -11.34 12.89
C ASP A 176 -27.08 -12.08 11.64
N GLN A 177 -27.56 -11.34 10.64
CA GLN A 177 -28.11 -11.85 9.38
C GLN A 177 -27.51 -11.12 8.18
N ALA A 178 -27.57 -11.74 7.00
CA ALA A 178 -27.15 -11.08 5.77
C ALA A 178 -28.03 -9.86 5.48
N ARG A 179 -27.41 -8.74 5.17
CA ARG A 179 -28.09 -7.46 4.90
C ARG A 179 -27.27 -6.61 3.96
N SER A 180 -27.82 -6.29 2.80
CA SER A 180 -27.22 -5.34 1.87
C SER A 180 -27.58 -3.89 2.20
N ASN A 181 -26.80 -2.97 1.65
CA ASN A 181 -27.00 -1.52 1.76
C ASN A 181 -26.98 -1.02 3.22
N LEU A 182 -26.09 -1.57 4.05
CA LEU A 182 -25.88 -1.06 5.41
C LEU A 182 -25.47 0.41 5.39
N ILE A 183 -24.57 0.74 4.46
CA ILE A 183 -24.19 2.09 4.10
C ILE A 183 -24.13 2.13 2.59
N ARG A 184 -24.63 3.21 1.97
CA ARG A 184 -24.65 3.37 0.52
C ARG A 184 -24.21 4.77 0.10
N SER A 185 -23.60 4.84 -1.07
CA SER A 185 -23.31 6.06 -1.83
C SER A 185 -23.82 5.91 -3.27
N GLY A 186 -23.45 6.83 -4.17
CA GLY A 186 -23.76 6.71 -5.58
C GLY A 186 -23.21 5.43 -6.19
N ASN A 187 -21.90 5.18 -6.04
CA ASN A 187 -21.22 4.08 -6.73
C ASN A 187 -21.02 2.85 -5.88
N LEU A 188 -20.99 2.96 -4.55
CA LEU A 188 -20.64 1.87 -3.65
C LEU A 188 -21.71 1.61 -2.58
N ARG A 189 -21.62 0.44 -1.95
CA ARG A 189 -22.36 0.07 -0.74
C ARG A 189 -21.54 -0.87 0.14
N ILE A 190 -21.75 -0.82 1.46
CA ILE A 190 -21.33 -1.88 2.38
C ILE A 190 -22.48 -2.85 2.59
N ASP A 191 -22.17 -4.12 2.40
CA ASP A 191 -23.07 -5.25 2.61
C ASP A 191 -22.51 -6.18 3.69
N MET A 192 -23.41 -6.73 4.51
CA MET A 192 -23.15 -7.85 5.40
C MET A 192 -23.58 -9.14 4.71
N GLN A 193 -22.62 -9.99 4.35
CA GLN A 193 -22.83 -11.23 3.60
C GLN A 193 -23.18 -12.43 4.49
N GLY A 194 -23.25 -12.23 5.81
CA GLY A 194 -23.55 -13.28 6.78
C GLY A 194 -22.38 -13.57 7.72
N ILE A 195 -22.56 -14.56 8.57
CA ILE A 195 -21.61 -14.93 9.61
C ILE A 195 -20.86 -16.20 9.22
N ILE A 196 -19.54 -16.18 9.41
CA ILE A 196 -18.66 -17.31 9.15
C ILE A 196 -18.05 -17.78 10.47
N ASN A 197 -18.05 -19.09 10.69
CA ASN A 197 -17.38 -19.72 11.82
C ASN A 197 -15.97 -20.16 11.41
N ARG A 198 -14.95 -19.74 12.16
CA ARG A 198 -13.56 -20.19 12.00
C ARG A 198 -12.95 -20.44 13.37
N ASN A 199 -12.43 -21.63 13.63
CA ASN A 199 -11.79 -22.01 14.90
C ASN A 199 -12.65 -21.67 16.13
N ASN A 200 -13.94 -22.07 16.11
CA ASN A 200 -14.95 -21.79 17.13
C ASN A 200 -15.21 -20.30 17.42
N GLN A 201 -14.73 -19.39 16.56
CA GLN A 201 -15.00 -17.96 16.65
C GLN A 201 -15.92 -17.53 15.49
N ARG A 202 -16.94 -16.74 15.81
CA ARG A 202 -17.85 -16.12 14.82
C ARG A 202 -17.21 -14.86 14.24
N TYR A 203 -17.26 -14.73 12.92
CA TYR A 203 -16.81 -13.58 12.15
C TYR A 203 -17.93 -12.99 11.31
N TYR A 204 -18.07 -11.68 11.32
CA TYR A 204 -18.92 -10.94 10.39
C TYR A 204 -18.19 -10.84 9.04
N ASN A 205 -18.84 -11.27 7.96
CA ASN A 205 -18.33 -11.15 6.60
C ASN A 205 -18.90 -9.91 5.94
N LEU A 206 -18.10 -8.85 5.86
CA LEU A 206 -18.51 -7.56 5.29
C LEU A 206 -17.83 -7.33 3.95
N GLN A 207 -18.53 -6.69 3.02
CA GLN A 207 -18.01 -6.37 1.70
C GLN A 207 -18.37 -4.95 1.30
N ILE A 208 -17.45 -4.27 0.61
CA ILE A 208 -17.77 -3.08 -0.19
C ILE A 208 -18.02 -3.54 -1.61
N GLN A 209 -19.20 -3.22 -2.15
CA GLN A 209 -19.62 -3.61 -3.48
C GLN A 209 -20.00 -2.41 -4.34
N VAL A 210 -19.75 -2.52 -5.64
CA VAL A 210 -20.17 -1.54 -6.64
C VAL A 210 -21.68 -1.65 -6.88
N ASN A 211 -22.35 -0.51 -7.00
CA ASN A 211 -23.77 -0.35 -7.28
C ASN A 211 -24.11 -0.54 -8.76
N VAL A 212 -23.60 -1.60 -9.37
CA VAL A 212 -23.90 -1.98 -10.75
C VAL A 212 -24.44 -3.40 -10.80
N GLN A 213 -25.23 -3.68 -11.85
CA GLN A 213 -25.70 -5.04 -12.10
C GLN A 213 -24.51 -5.90 -12.53
N ARG A 214 -24.26 -6.96 -11.77
CA ARG A 214 -23.16 -7.89 -11.99
C ARG A 214 -23.30 -8.56 -13.37
N ARG A 215 -22.27 -8.43 -14.22
CA ARG A 215 -22.13 -9.23 -15.44
C ARG A 215 -21.52 -10.59 -15.10
N ARG A 216 -21.85 -11.62 -15.89
CA ARG A 216 -21.38 -12.99 -15.65
C ARG A 216 -19.85 -13.04 -15.76
N GLY A 217 -19.19 -13.40 -14.67
CA GLY A 217 -17.73 -13.51 -14.59
C GLY A 217 -17.04 -12.34 -13.88
N ASP A 218 -17.72 -11.21 -13.70
CA ASP A 218 -17.15 -10.04 -13.02
C ASP A 218 -17.44 -10.09 -11.50
N SER A 219 -16.45 -9.67 -10.71
CA SER A 219 -16.67 -9.35 -9.29
C SER A 219 -17.07 -7.89 -9.14
N THR A 220 -18.12 -7.64 -8.37
CA THR A 220 -18.51 -6.29 -7.96
C THR A 220 -17.92 -5.92 -6.60
N THR A 221 -17.15 -6.79 -5.96
CA THR A 221 -16.57 -6.56 -4.64
C THR A 221 -15.24 -5.84 -4.79
N VAL A 222 -15.07 -4.69 -4.13
CA VAL A 222 -13.82 -3.91 -4.12
C VAL A 222 -13.08 -3.99 -2.78
N ALA A 223 -13.74 -4.47 -1.73
CA ALA A 223 -13.11 -4.81 -0.45
C ALA A 223 -13.92 -5.88 0.28
N GLN A 224 -13.25 -6.72 1.06
CA GLN A 224 -13.88 -7.75 1.90
C GLN A 224 -13.10 -7.94 3.20
N ILE A 225 -13.83 -7.92 4.32
CA ILE A 225 -13.25 -8.14 5.65
C ILE A 225 -13.98 -9.22 6.45
N LEU A 226 -13.23 -9.92 7.30
CA LEU A 226 -13.74 -10.81 8.34
C LEU A 226 -13.38 -10.27 9.71
N ILE A 227 -14.38 -9.85 10.47
CA ILE A 227 -14.13 -9.23 11.78
C ILE A 227 -14.84 -9.98 12.92
N PRO A 228 -14.20 -10.14 14.08
CA PRO A 228 -14.84 -10.75 15.24
C PRO A 228 -15.79 -9.76 15.91
N ARG A 229 -16.69 -10.29 16.75
CA ARG A 229 -17.57 -9.46 17.57
C ARG A 229 -16.78 -8.63 18.59
N GLY A 230 -17.20 -7.39 18.82
CA GLY A 230 -16.64 -6.52 19.86
C GLY A 230 -15.35 -5.80 19.49
N ILE A 231 -14.93 -5.85 18.22
CA ILE A 231 -13.78 -5.09 17.74
C ILE A 231 -14.12 -3.58 17.68
N PRO A 232 -13.22 -2.66 18.11
CA PRO A 232 -13.41 -1.22 17.92
C PRO A 232 -13.65 -0.79 16.47
N GLU A 233 -14.53 0.20 16.26
CA GLU A 233 -14.90 0.71 14.91
C GLU A 233 -13.69 1.10 14.07
N ARG A 234 -12.67 1.71 14.70
CA ARG A 234 -11.45 2.16 14.02
C ARG A 234 -10.69 1.01 13.34
N TYR A 235 -10.70 -0.19 13.92
CA TYR A 235 -10.05 -1.35 13.32
C TYR A 235 -10.89 -1.98 12.21
N VAL A 236 -12.21 -1.81 12.25
CA VAL A 236 -13.07 -2.18 11.11
C VAL A 236 -12.80 -1.27 9.92
N ARG A 237 -12.76 0.05 10.15
CA ARG A 237 -12.43 1.03 9.11
C ARG A 237 -11.06 0.73 8.51
N ARG A 238 -10.05 0.53 9.36
CA ARG A 238 -8.70 0.15 8.94
C ARG A 238 -8.69 -1.12 8.10
N ALA A 239 -9.37 -2.18 8.54
CA ALA A 239 -9.39 -3.43 7.77
C ALA A 239 -10.04 -3.26 6.39
N PHE A 240 -11.06 -2.41 6.24
CA PHE A 240 -11.62 -2.10 4.93
C PHE A 240 -10.62 -1.36 4.05
N THR A 241 -9.93 -0.35 4.59
CA THR A 241 -8.87 0.37 3.87
C THR A 241 -7.78 -0.59 3.39
N GLU A 242 -7.24 -1.43 4.28
CA GLU A 242 -6.23 -2.44 3.93
C GLU A 242 -6.75 -3.44 2.88
N SER A 243 -8.02 -3.83 2.96
CA SER A 243 -8.61 -4.75 1.99
C SER A 243 -8.75 -4.13 0.61
N PHE A 244 -9.20 -2.88 0.56
CA PHE A 244 -9.36 -2.10 -0.67
C PHE A 244 -8.01 -1.88 -1.35
N ASP A 245 -7.02 -1.35 -0.62
CA ASP A 245 -5.71 -1.01 -1.16
C ASP A 245 -4.94 -2.23 -1.65
N ARG A 246 -5.00 -3.33 -0.90
CA ARG A 246 -4.28 -4.57 -1.23
C ARG A 246 -5.02 -5.46 -2.22
N ARG A 247 -6.28 -5.16 -2.51
CA ARG A 247 -7.21 -6.04 -3.24
C ARG A 247 -7.22 -7.45 -2.64
N ALA A 248 -7.19 -7.51 -1.31
CA ALA A 248 -7.05 -8.73 -0.54
C ALA A 248 -8.16 -8.82 0.48
N LYS A 249 -8.55 -10.04 0.84
CA LYS A 249 -9.47 -10.25 1.94
C LYS A 249 -8.71 -10.05 3.25
N VAL A 250 -9.18 -9.14 4.09
CA VAL A 250 -8.54 -8.88 5.39
C VAL A 250 -9.33 -9.56 6.51
N SER A 251 -8.64 -10.24 7.42
CA SER A 251 -9.26 -10.81 8.62
C SER A 251 -8.57 -10.31 9.88
N ILE A 252 -9.35 -10.12 10.94
CA ILE A 252 -8.84 -9.60 12.21
C ILE A 252 -8.86 -10.69 13.27
N LYS A 253 -7.74 -10.94 13.94
CA LYS A 253 -7.70 -11.75 15.18
C LYS A 253 -7.51 -10.83 16.37
N VAL A 254 -8.30 -11.05 17.42
CA VAL A 254 -8.18 -10.30 18.68
C VAL A 254 -7.72 -11.24 19.78
N ARG A 255 -6.71 -10.82 20.54
CA ARG A 255 -6.32 -11.45 21.80
C ARG A 255 -6.56 -10.45 22.93
N LYS A 256 -7.29 -10.87 23.95
CA LYS A 256 -7.44 -10.10 25.19
C LYS A 256 -6.33 -10.50 26.15
N TYR A 257 -5.90 -9.58 26.99
CA TYR A 257 -5.05 -9.87 28.13
C TYR A 257 -5.37 -8.93 29.30
#